data_AF-A0A3R6MNF2-F1
#
_entry.id   AF-A0A3R6MNF2-F1
#
_cell.length_a   1.000
_cell.length_b   1.000
_cell.length_c   1.000
_cell.angle_alpha   90.00
_cell.angle_beta   90.00
_cell.angle_gamma   90.00
#
_symmetry.space_group_name_H-M   'P 1'
#
loop_
_entity.id
_entity.type
_entity.pdbx_description
1 polymer ?
#
loop_
_entity_poly.entity_id
_entity_poly.type
_entity_poly.pdbx_seq_one_letter_code
_entity_poly.pdbx_strand_id
1 'polypeptide(L)'
;MKTSRTIHSFLLSQQEGQTLLTAQEYPWSVLQVIPTTPADFDRTVTVLKKRGMVAHHDTDRTFCIIHLTSGDHDGQHPERYIPITQNNYMQFIEDLKDVMAQAAVWYESNVISRLKTH
;
A
#
# COMPACT_ATOMS: atom_id res chain seq x y z
N MET A 1 -0.88 16.93 -8.63
CA MET A 1 -0.72 16.43 -7.25
C MET A 1 -1.88 16.94 -6.41
N LYS A 2 -2.77 16.07 -5.93
CA LYS A 2 -3.61 16.42 -4.77
C LYS A 2 -2.65 16.42 -3.58
N THR A 3 -2.56 17.53 -2.86
CA THR A 3 -1.86 17.58 -1.58
C THR A 3 -2.62 16.65 -0.63
N SER A 4 -1.97 15.60 -0.13
CA SER A 4 -2.59 14.78 0.90
C SER A 4 -2.89 15.66 2.12
N ARG A 5 -4.05 15.45 2.73
CA ARG A 5 -4.44 16.13 3.96
C ARG A 5 -3.79 15.49 5.20
N THR A 6 -3.27 14.28 5.06
CA THR A 6 -2.75 13.46 6.16
C THR A 6 -1.46 12.78 5.73
N ILE A 7 -0.38 13.02 6.46
CA ILE A 7 0.87 12.27 6.27
C ILE A 7 0.70 10.93 6.98
N HIS A 8 0.84 9.84 6.23
CA HIS A 8 0.69 8.48 6.77
C HIS A 8 2.02 7.91 7.23
N SER A 9 1.98 7.23 8.36
CA SER A 9 3.07 6.44 8.91
C SER A 9 2.85 4.97 8.60
N PHE A 10 3.93 4.25 8.32
CA PHE A 10 3.87 2.84 7.97
C PHE A 10 4.72 2.00 8.92
N LEU A 11 4.14 0.90 9.40
CA LEU A 11 4.90 -0.17 10.05
C LEU A 11 5.26 -1.22 9.01
N LEU A 12 6.54 -1.53 8.92
CA LEU A 12 7.08 -2.58 8.06
C LEU A 12 7.13 -3.90 8.84
N SER A 13 6.64 -4.99 8.23
CA SER A 13 6.76 -6.34 8.80
C SER A 13 7.01 -7.38 7.71
N GLN A 14 7.46 -8.57 8.13
CA GLN A 14 7.60 -9.75 7.29
C GLN A 14 6.64 -10.83 7.80
N GLN A 15 5.82 -11.37 6.91
CA GLN A 15 4.92 -12.48 7.20
C GLN A 15 4.96 -13.47 6.05
N GLU A 16 5.24 -14.75 6.34
CA GLU A 16 5.28 -15.82 5.35
C GLU A 16 6.15 -15.51 4.10
N GLY A 17 7.28 -14.82 4.32
CA GLY A 17 8.19 -14.40 3.24
C GLY A 17 7.69 -13.20 2.41
N GLN A 18 6.60 -12.57 2.84
CA GLN A 18 6.02 -11.39 2.21
C GLN A 18 6.33 -10.15 3.03
N THR A 19 6.60 -9.04 2.34
CA THR A 19 6.80 -7.73 2.95
C THR A 19 5.47 -7.02 3.05
N LEU A 20 5.08 -6.64 4.27
CA LEU A 20 3.83 -5.91 4.53
C LEU A 20 4.12 -4.51 5.08
N LEU A 21 3.30 -3.56 4.66
CA LEU A 21 3.22 -2.19 5.16
C LEU A 21 1.84 -1.98 5.77
N THR A 22 1.79 -1.68 7.05
CA THR A 22 0.54 -1.38 7.76
C THR A 22 0.45 0.13 7.99
N ALA A 23 -0.53 0.78 7.36
CA ALA A 23 -0.83 2.19 7.61
C ALA A 23 -1.35 2.37 9.05
N GLN A 24 -0.78 3.32 9.78
CA GLN A 24 -1.12 3.55 11.20
C GLN A 24 -2.26 4.55 11.39
N GLU A 25 -2.63 5.27 10.34
CA GLU A 25 -3.71 6.24 10.29
C GLU A 25 -4.85 5.76 9.37
N TYR A 26 -6.01 6.38 9.50
CA TYR A 26 -7.17 6.10 8.65
C TYR A 26 -6.82 6.31 7.15
N PRO A 27 -7.29 5.45 6.23
CA PRO A 27 -8.12 4.26 6.44
C PRO A 27 -7.29 3.00 6.70
N TRP A 28 -6.64 2.88 7.87
CA TRP A 28 -5.88 1.73 8.37
C TRP A 28 -5.91 0.54 7.42
N SER A 29 -4.76 0.23 6.82
CA SER A 29 -4.69 -0.69 5.68
C SER A 29 -3.46 -1.56 5.79
N VAL A 30 -3.64 -2.85 5.50
CA VAL A 30 -2.53 -3.79 5.29
C VAL A 30 -2.24 -3.85 3.80
N LEU A 31 -1.03 -3.46 3.43
CA LEU A 31 -0.54 -3.39 2.07
C LEU A 31 0.59 -4.38 1.89
N GLN A 32 0.61 -5.12 0.79
CA GLN A 32 1.70 -6.03 0.46
C GLN A 32 2.59 -5.44 -0.62
N VAL A 33 3.90 -5.45 -0.38
CA VAL A 33 4.89 -5.14 -1.39
C VAL A 33 5.15 -6.38 -2.23
N ILE A 34 5.03 -6.22 -3.54
CA ILE A 34 5.33 -7.24 -4.55
C ILE A 34 6.60 -6.83 -5.28
N PRO A 35 7.73 -7.52 -5.04
CA PRO A 35 8.94 -7.31 -5.83
C PRO A 35 8.70 -7.65 -7.30
N THR A 36 9.33 -6.91 -8.20
CA THR A 36 9.26 -7.13 -9.64
C THR A 36 10.56 -6.68 -10.31
N THR A 37 10.68 -6.92 -11.61
CA THR A 37 11.72 -6.34 -12.47
C THR A 37 11.11 -5.27 -13.38
N PRO A 38 11.90 -4.34 -13.94
CA PRO A 38 11.40 -3.41 -14.94
C PRO A 38 10.76 -4.09 -16.16
N ALA A 39 11.25 -5.27 -16.55
CA ALA A 39 10.70 -6.03 -17.68
C ALA A 39 9.33 -6.66 -17.37
N ASP A 40 9.10 -7.06 -16.12
CA ASP A 40 7.86 -7.71 -15.69
C ASP A 40 6.83 -6.76 -15.08
N PHE A 41 7.22 -5.52 -14.77
CA PHE A 41 6.42 -4.59 -13.97
C PHE A 41 5.00 -4.40 -14.50
N ASP A 42 4.84 -4.04 -15.77
CA ASP A 42 3.52 -3.73 -16.34
C ASP A 42 2.63 -4.98 -16.38
N ARG A 43 3.23 -6.14 -16.65
CA ARG A 43 2.54 -7.44 -16.62
C ARG A 43 2.07 -7.75 -15.21
N THR A 44 2.94 -7.61 -14.20
CA THR A 44 2.63 -7.84 -12.79
C THR A 44 1.51 -6.90 -12.32
N VAL A 45 1.62 -5.60 -12.56
CA VAL A 45 0.59 -4.61 -12.19
C VAL A 45 -0.75 -4.94 -12.86
N THR A 46 -0.74 -5.31 -14.15
CA THR A 46 -1.96 -5.68 -14.89
C THR A 46 -2.64 -6.90 -14.28
N VAL A 47 -1.87 -7.92 -13.87
CA VAL A 47 -2.41 -9.11 -13.20
C VAL A 47 -2.98 -8.75 -11.83
N LEU A 48 -2.26 -7.98 -11.02
CA LEU A 48 -2.67 -7.61 -9.67
C LEU A 48 -3.90 -6.71 -9.65
N LYS A 49 -4.07 -5.82 -10.63
CA LYS A 49 -5.27 -4.98 -10.79
C LYS A 49 -6.55 -5.80 -10.98
N LYS A 50 -6.46 -7.06 -11.41
CA LYS A 50 -7.61 -7.97 -11.48
C LYS A 50 -8.04 -8.47 -10.09
N ARG A 51 -7.16 -8.42 -9.10
CA ARG A 51 -7.41 -8.85 -7.71
C ARG A 51 -7.81 -7.68 -6.80
N GLY A 52 -7.33 -6.47 -7.07
CA GLY A 52 -7.64 -5.31 -6.24
C GLY A 52 -6.92 -4.03 -6.65
N MET A 53 -6.85 -3.08 -5.72
CA MET A 53 -6.14 -1.82 -5.93
C MET A 53 -4.64 -2.04 -5.86
N VAL A 54 -3.92 -1.37 -6.77
CA VAL A 54 -2.45 -1.43 -6.88
C VAL A 54 -1.90 -0.02 -6.97
N ALA A 55 -0.87 0.26 -6.18
CA ALA A 55 -0.08 1.49 -6.25
C ALA A 55 1.37 1.17 -6.57
N HIS A 56 2.10 2.15 -7.06
CA HIS A 56 3.51 2.03 -7.39
C HIS A 56 4.16 3.41 -7.37
N HIS A 57 5.48 3.44 -7.24
CA HIS A 57 6.25 4.67 -7.39
C HIS A 57 6.18 5.17 -8.84
N ASP A 58 6.41 6.47 -9.05
CA ASP A 58 6.30 7.07 -10.39
C ASP A 58 7.39 6.55 -11.33
N THR A 59 8.60 6.36 -10.80
CA THR A 59 9.79 5.97 -11.59
C THR A 59 10.37 4.62 -11.22
N ASP A 60 10.17 4.13 -10.00
CA ASP A 60 10.75 2.84 -9.59
C ASP A 60 9.84 1.71 -10.07
N ARG A 61 10.46 0.74 -10.76
CA ARG A 61 9.81 -0.41 -11.39
C ARG A 61 10.30 -1.73 -10.80
N THR A 62 10.91 -1.69 -9.61
CA THR A 62 11.40 -2.88 -8.88
C THR A 62 10.38 -3.42 -7.89
N PHE A 63 9.27 -2.71 -7.65
CA PHE A 63 8.18 -3.18 -6.82
C PHE A 63 6.85 -2.50 -7.19
N CYS A 64 5.74 -3.13 -6.82
CA CYS A 64 4.43 -2.48 -6.70
C CYS A 64 3.76 -2.90 -5.39
N ILE A 65 2.72 -2.19 -4.97
CA ILE A 65 2.00 -2.43 -3.73
C ILE A 65 0.55 -2.80 -4.03
N ILE A 66 0.05 -3.89 -3.45
CA ILE A 66 -1.36 -4.29 -3.51
C ILE A 66 -2.01 -4.14 -2.14
N HIS A 67 -3.24 -3.60 -2.10
CA HIS A 67 -4.03 -3.57 -0.89
C HIS A 67 -4.62 -4.94 -0.60
N LEU A 68 -4.42 -5.47 0.62
CA LEU A 68 -4.98 -6.76 1.03
C LEU A 68 -6.31 -6.59 1.75
N THR A 69 -6.32 -5.80 2.81
CA THR A 69 -7.48 -5.60 3.68
C THR A 69 -7.30 -4.35 4.54
N SER A 70 -8.35 -3.94 5.25
CA SER A 70 -8.24 -2.95 6.33
C SER A 70 -7.23 -3.40 7.39
N GLY A 71 -6.84 -2.49 8.27
CA GLY A 71 -5.86 -2.73 9.33
C GLY A 71 -6.32 -3.76 10.36
N ASP A 72 -7.62 -4.07 10.37
CA ASP A 72 -8.17 -5.24 11.04
C ASP A 72 -7.70 -6.53 10.35
N HIS A 73 -6.56 -7.02 10.82
CA HIS A 73 -5.92 -8.25 10.35
C HIS A 73 -6.60 -9.46 11.00
N ASP A 74 -7.73 -9.88 10.43
CA ASP A 74 -8.53 -11.03 10.88
C ASP A 74 -8.93 -10.97 12.38
N GLY A 75 -9.30 -9.78 12.87
CA GLY A 75 -9.72 -9.57 14.26
C GLY A 75 -8.58 -9.24 15.22
N GLN A 76 -7.34 -9.14 14.76
CA GLN A 76 -6.22 -8.70 15.60
C GLN A 76 -6.28 -7.21 15.95
N HIS A 77 -6.93 -6.41 15.10
CA HIS A 77 -7.11 -4.97 15.29
C HIS A 77 -8.56 -4.57 14.97
N PRO A 78 -9.53 -5.01 15.77
CA PRO A 78 -10.94 -4.72 15.51
C PRO A 78 -11.22 -3.21 15.51
N GLU A 79 -10.42 -2.41 16.22
CA GLU A 79 -10.48 -0.95 16.21
C GLU A 79 -10.12 -0.33 14.86
N ARG A 80 -9.45 -1.09 13.98
CA ARG A 80 -9.05 -0.70 12.63
C ARG A 80 -9.96 -1.28 11.54
N TYR A 81 -11.07 -1.91 11.92
CA TYR A 81 -12.07 -2.39 10.97
C TYR A 81 -12.81 -1.19 10.37
N ILE A 82 -12.91 -1.15 9.05
CA ILE A 82 -13.56 -0.04 8.34
C ILE A 82 -14.75 -0.58 7.54
N PRO A 83 -16.00 -0.40 8.02
CA PRO A 83 -17.17 -0.77 7.25
C PRO A 83 -17.33 0.15 6.04
N ILE A 84 -17.23 -0.42 4.85
CA ILE A 84 -17.54 0.27 3.60
C ILE A 84 -19.06 0.17 3.35
N THR A 85 -19.70 1.33 3.22
CA THR A 85 -21.15 1.49 3.05
C THR A 85 -21.43 2.40 1.86
N GLN A 86 -22.70 2.45 1.44
CA GLN A 86 -23.14 3.39 0.38
C GLN A 86 -22.85 4.86 0.71
N ASN A 87 -22.69 5.21 1.98
CA ASN A 87 -22.47 6.60 2.40
C ASN A 87 -21.00 7.01 2.38
N ASN A 88 -20.05 6.07 2.45
CA ASN A 88 -18.63 6.39 2.62
C ASN A 88 -17.71 5.81 1.53
N TYR A 89 -18.19 4.92 0.65
CA TYR A 89 -17.33 4.19 -0.29
C TYR A 89 -16.47 5.10 -1.17
N MET A 90 -17.01 6.22 -1.66
CA MET A 90 -16.24 7.15 -2.51
C MET A 90 -15.09 7.81 -1.74
N GLN A 91 -15.37 8.29 -0.54
CA GLN A 91 -14.37 8.94 0.30
C GLN A 91 -13.30 7.93 0.74
N PHE A 92 -13.74 6.74 1.18
CA PHE A 92 -12.83 5.65 1.53
C PHE A 92 -11.88 5.29 0.38
N ILE A 93 -12.40 5.16 -0.85
CA ILE A 93 -11.56 4.83 -2.01
C ILE A 93 -10.55 5.93 -2.31
N GLU A 94 -10.91 7.21 -2.17
CA GLU A 94 -9.97 8.31 -2.36
C GLU A 94 -8.89 8.33 -1.27
N ASP A 95 -9.26 8.12 -0.01
CA ASP A 95 -8.31 8.08 1.11
C ASP A 95 -7.39 6.85 1.01
N LEU A 96 -7.92 5.71 0.56
CA LEU A 96 -7.13 4.51 0.33
C LEU A 96 -6.13 4.72 -0.81
N LYS A 97 -6.52 5.35 -1.92
CA LYS A 97 -5.57 5.71 -2.99
C LYS A 97 -4.45 6.59 -2.48
N ASP A 98 -4.76 7.55 -1.60
CA ASP A 98 -3.78 8.45 -1.01
C ASP A 98 -2.79 7.71 -0.10
N VAL A 99 -3.29 6.87 0.83
CA VAL A 99 -2.45 5.99 1.66
C VAL A 99 -1.54 5.12 0.81
N MET A 100 -2.09 4.47 -0.22
CA MET A 100 -1.33 3.56 -1.06
C MET A 100 -0.25 4.28 -1.89
N ALA A 101 -0.54 5.50 -2.38
CA ALA A 101 0.46 6.32 -3.07
C ALA A 101 1.59 6.72 -2.12
N GLN A 102 1.27 7.15 -0.89
CA GLN A 102 2.26 7.46 0.14
C GLN A 102 3.06 6.23 0.55
N ALA A 103 2.44 5.05 0.61
CA ALA A 103 3.14 3.80 0.94
C ALA A 103 4.21 3.46 -0.10
N ALA A 104 3.93 3.69 -1.39
CA ALA A 104 4.90 3.45 -2.45
C ALA A 104 6.11 4.39 -2.35
N VAL A 105 5.87 5.68 -2.11
CA VAL A 105 6.94 6.66 -1.87
C VAL A 105 7.72 6.31 -0.59
N TRP A 106 7.02 5.99 0.50
CA TRP A 106 7.63 5.66 1.78
C TRP A 106 8.54 4.44 1.65
N TYR A 107 8.09 3.38 0.98
CA TYR A 107 8.89 2.17 0.80
C TYR A 107 10.11 2.40 -0.07
N GLU A 108 9.95 3.15 -1.17
CA GLU A 108 11.07 3.55 -2.02
C GLU A 108 12.13 4.28 -1.18
N SER A 109 11.74 5.32 -0.46
CA SER A 109 12.70 6.21 0.21
C SER A 109 13.30 5.62 1.48
N ASN A 110 12.56 4.80 2.23
CA ASN A 110 13.03 4.23 3.49
C ASN A 110 13.65 2.84 3.37
N VAL A 111 13.36 2.11 2.29
CA VAL A 111 13.87 0.74 2.09
C VAL A 111 14.75 0.70 0.85
N ILE A 112 14.19 0.93 -0.34
CA ILE A 112 14.92 0.73 -1.60
C ILE A 112 16.11 1.68 -1.75
N SER A 113 15.91 2.98 -1.56
CA SER A 113 16.98 3.98 -1.68
C SER A 113 18.11 3.77 -0.67
N ARG A 114 17.79 3.30 0.55
CA ARG A 114 18.79 2.99 1.58
C ARG A 114 19.61 1.76 1.26
N LEU A 115 19.02 0.76 0.59
CA LEU A 115 19.75 -0.40 0.11
C LEU A 115 20.71 -0.07 -1.06
N LYS A 116 20.42 0.99 -1.83
CA LYS A 116 21.30 1.45 -2.92
C LYS A 116 22.49 2.30 -2.45
N THR A 117 22.44 2.82 -1.22
CA THR A 117 23.47 3.71 -0.64
C THR A 117 24.47 2.99 0.26
N HIS A 118 24.33 1.67 0.43
CA HIS A 118 25.27 0.77 1.10
C HIS A 118 25.86 -0.21 0.07
#